data_AF-A0A6V7XXL1-F1
#
_entry.id   AF-A0A6V7XXL1-F1
#
_cell.length_a   1.000
_cell.length_b   1.000
_cell.length_c   1.000
_cell.angle_alpha   90.00
_cell.angle_beta   90.00
_cell.angle_gamma   90.00
#
_symmetry.space_group_name_H-M   'P 1'
#
loop_
_entity.id
_entity.type
_entity.pdbx_description
1 polymer ?
#
loop_
_entity_poly.entity_id
_entity_poly.type
_entity_poly.pdbx_seq_one_letter_code
_entity_poly.pdbx_strand_id
1 'polypeptide(L)'
;MPKWIVLDTFIVTSHQETIINKSKTAVVEKFPESDGDNNLLREIVNECGLGEELDEKEIHRHAGKREANVLKPKIYKIHFKSSQSRDKFLKTFRKVVKSNPQKYPQQSFCRRDMSPPELKLLYSLRKQAYELNKNLNLYKFIVVDLKIMELSNPRPLRTRQA
;
A
#
# COMPACT_ATOMS: atom_id res chain seq x y z
N MET A 1 18.68 37.71 -19.80
CA MET A 1 18.13 37.20 -18.52
C MET A 1 18.11 35.68 -18.59
N PRO A 2 18.67 34.95 -17.60
CA PRO A 2 18.92 33.52 -17.73
C PRO A 2 17.61 32.73 -17.58
N LYS A 3 17.17 32.09 -18.67
CA LYS A 3 15.99 31.20 -18.73
C LYS A 3 16.16 29.87 -17.97
N TRP A 4 17.37 29.58 -17.47
CA TRP A 4 17.73 28.28 -16.89
C TRP A 4 17.34 28.12 -15.42
N ILE A 5 17.37 29.20 -14.63
CA ILE A 5 17.10 29.15 -13.17
C ILE A 5 15.63 28.77 -12.88
N VAL A 6 14.70 29.15 -13.77
CA VAL A 6 13.26 28.92 -13.59
C VAL A 6 12.88 27.45 -13.82
N LEU A 7 13.50 26.78 -14.79
CA LEU A 7 13.24 25.38 -15.11
C LEU A 7 13.71 24.44 -13.99
N ASP A 8 14.91 24.66 -13.46
CA ASP A 8 15.44 23.84 -12.36
C ASP A 8 14.63 24.00 -11.07
N THR A 9 14.20 25.23 -10.76
CA THR A 9 13.35 25.50 -9.59
C THR A 9 12.00 24.80 -9.72
N PHE A 10 11.36 24.87 -10.90
CA PHE A 10 10.07 24.21 -11.14
C PHE A 10 10.14 22.68 -11.04
N ILE A 11 11.21 22.07 -11.57
CA ILE A 11 11.43 20.62 -11.49
C ILE A 11 11.65 20.19 -10.04
N VAL A 12 12.44 20.95 -9.26
CA VAL A 12 12.69 20.67 -7.85
C VAL A 12 11.40 20.78 -7.02
N THR A 13 10.60 21.83 -7.22
CA THR A 13 9.32 22.01 -6.52
C THR A 13 8.33 20.89 -6.85
N SER A 14 8.21 20.51 -8.13
CA SER A 14 7.35 19.39 -8.56
C SER A 14 7.78 18.04 -7.95
N HIS A 15 9.09 17.80 -7.83
CA HIS A 15 9.62 16.59 -7.20
C HIS A 15 9.33 16.57 -5.68
N GLN A 16 9.51 17.70 -5.00
CA GLN A 16 9.20 17.85 -3.58
C GLN A 16 7.71 17.64 -3.29
N GLU A 17 6.82 18.23 -4.09
CA GLU A 17 5.37 18.02 -3.99
C GLU A 17 4.99 16.55 -4.17
N THR A 18 5.63 15.86 -5.12
CA THR A 18 5.41 14.42 -5.33
C THR A 18 5.82 13.59 -4.11
N ILE A 19 6.97 13.91 -3.50
CA ILE A 19 7.44 13.23 -2.28
C ILE A 19 6.48 13.50 -1.12
N ILE A 20 6.07 14.75 -0.92
CA ILE A 20 5.15 15.15 0.15
C ILE A 20 3.80 14.43 -0.04
N ASN A 21 3.25 14.42 -1.25
CA ASN A 21 2.00 13.73 -1.53
C ASN A 21 2.09 12.23 -1.25
N LYS A 22 3.17 11.57 -1.72
CA LYS A 22 3.40 10.14 -1.43
C LYS A 22 3.54 9.85 0.06
N SER A 23 4.20 10.74 0.82
CA SER A 23 4.38 10.58 2.26
C SER A 23 3.06 10.53 3.05
N LYS A 24 2.01 11.14 2.49
CA LYS A 24 0.65 11.19 3.05
C LYS A 24 -0.32 10.19 2.42
N THR A 25 0.15 9.38 1.47
CA THR A 25 -0.71 8.47 0.70
C THR A 25 -0.52 7.02 1.16
N ALA A 26 -1.63 6.33 1.40
CA ALA A 26 -1.65 4.87 1.54
C ALA A 26 -2.12 4.22 0.24
N VAL A 27 -1.62 3.02 -0.01
CA VAL A 27 -2.05 2.15 -1.11
C VAL A 27 -2.72 0.92 -0.53
N VAL A 28 -3.94 0.63 -0.98
CA VAL A 28 -4.65 -0.62 -0.68
C VAL A 28 -4.61 -1.52 -1.91
N GLU A 29 -4.19 -2.76 -1.72
CA GLU A 29 -4.08 -3.80 -2.75
C GLU A 29 -5.01 -4.97 -2.44
N LYS A 30 -5.39 -5.72 -3.49
CA LYS A 30 -6.31 -6.87 -3.42
C LYS A 30 -7.69 -6.54 -2.84
N PHE A 31 -8.09 -5.29 -2.94
CA PHE A 31 -9.47 -4.89 -2.65
C PHE A 31 -10.37 -5.32 -3.82
N PRO A 32 -11.62 -5.74 -3.57
CA PRO A 32 -12.59 -6.03 -4.62
C PRO A 32 -12.70 -4.88 -5.62
N GLU A 33 -13.14 -5.22 -6.84
CA GLU A 33 -13.41 -4.27 -7.91
C GLU A 33 -14.91 -4.25 -8.19
N SER A 34 -15.68 -3.70 -7.27
CA SER A 34 -17.13 -3.57 -7.35
C SER A 34 -17.59 -2.11 -7.31
N ASP A 35 -18.82 -1.87 -7.72
CA ASP A 35 -19.45 -0.57 -7.50
C ASP A 35 -19.62 -0.37 -5.98
N GLY A 36 -19.18 0.79 -5.46
CA GLY A 36 -19.22 1.11 -4.02
C GLY A 36 -17.93 0.88 -3.24
N ASP A 37 -16.84 0.40 -3.85
CA ASP A 37 -15.57 0.14 -3.15
C ASP A 37 -15.02 1.38 -2.41
N ASN A 38 -15.17 2.57 -2.99
CA ASN A 38 -14.76 3.82 -2.36
C ASN A 38 -15.53 4.08 -1.05
N ASN A 39 -16.83 3.75 -1.00
CA ASN A 39 -17.64 3.91 0.21
C ASN A 39 -17.19 2.91 1.29
N LEU A 40 -16.93 1.66 0.91
CA LEU A 40 -16.42 0.65 1.84
C LEU A 40 -15.04 1.04 2.40
N LEU A 41 -14.15 1.61 1.56
CA LEU A 41 -12.88 2.13 2.01
C LEU A 41 -13.04 3.34 2.95
N ARG A 42 -13.99 4.24 2.68
CA ARG A 42 -14.32 5.35 3.60
C ARG A 42 -14.81 4.84 4.95
N GLU A 43 -15.66 3.81 4.96
CA GLU A 43 -16.11 3.17 6.20
C GLU A 43 -14.94 2.57 6.99
N ILE A 44 -14.01 1.87 6.32
CA ILE A 44 -12.80 1.35 6.98
C ILE A 44 -11.97 2.49 7.57
N VAL A 45 -11.83 3.61 6.86
CA VAL A 45 -11.10 4.79 7.36
C VAL A 45 -11.81 5.40 8.57
N ASN A 46 -13.13 5.49 8.55
CA ASN A 46 -13.94 5.94 9.69
C ASN A 46 -13.76 5.02 10.90
N GLU A 47 -13.82 3.69 10.70
CA GLU A 47 -13.59 2.70 11.76
C GLU A 47 -12.14 2.70 12.28
N CYS A 48 -11.19 3.21 11.48
CA CYS A 48 -9.83 3.52 11.93
C CYS A 48 -9.72 4.82 12.76
N GLY A 49 -10.83 5.55 12.93
CA GLY A 49 -10.89 6.84 13.63
C GLY A 49 -10.15 7.94 12.87
N LEU A 50 -10.31 7.98 11.55
CA LEU A 50 -9.60 8.85 10.62
C LEU A 50 -10.52 9.48 9.55
N GLY A 51 -11.83 9.52 9.79
CA GLY A 51 -12.80 10.03 8.82
C GLY A 51 -12.55 11.48 8.39
N GLU A 52 -12.25 12.35 9.35
CA GLU A 52 -11.96 13.77 9.11
C GLU A 52 -10.51 14.01 8.61
N GLU A 53 -9.69 12.96 8.56
CA GLU A 53 -8.26 13.03 8.21
C GLU A 53 -7.98 12.75 6.74
N LEU A 54 -9.03 12.46 5.97
CA LEU A 54 -8.97 12.31 4.53
C LEU A 54 -8.86 13.68 3.83
N ASP A 55 -8.14 13.73 2.71
CA ASP A 55 -7.90 14.95 1.90
C ASP A 55 -8.79 14.95 0.65
N GLU A 56 -9.42 16.07 0.28
CA GLU A 56 -10.57 16.24 -0.67
C GLU A 56 -10.58 15.37 -1.96
N LYS A 57 -9.43 14.85 -2.42
CA LYS A 57 -9.28 13.84 -3.50
C LYS A 57 -9.29 12.39 -2.98
N GLU A 58 -10.07 12.16 -1.92
CA GLU A 58 -9.77 11.27 -0.78
C GLU A 58 -9.43 9.82 -1.11
N ILE A 59 -10.17 9.20 -2.01
CA ILE A 59 -9.96 7.80 -2.38
C ILE A 59 -10.18 7.68 -3.87
N HIS A 60 -9.15 7.25 -4.58
CA HIS A 60 -9.26 7.00 -6.00
C HIS A 60 -8.56 5.71 -6.40
N ARG A 61 -9.14 5.07 -7.41
CA ARG A 61 -8.55 3.92 -8.05
C ARG A 61 -7.41 4.41 -8.94
N HIS A 62 -6.22 3.82 -8.81
CA HIS A 62 -5.11 4.19 -9.70
C HIS A 62 -5.44 3.74 -11.12
N ALA A 63 -5.49 4.70 -12.05
CA ALA A 63 -5.75 4.45 -13.46
C ALA A 63 -4.54 3.75 -14.11
N GLY A 64 -4.52 2.42 -14.06
CA GLY A 64 -3.56 1.64 -14.84
C GLY A 64 -3.96 1.64 -16.31
N LYS A 65 -3.08 2.13 -17.20
CA LYS A 65 -3.17 1.78 -18.63
C LYS A 65 -3.00 0.26 -18.71
N ARG A 66 -4.04 -0.45 -19.13
CA ARG A 66 -3.94 -1.87 -19.46
C ARG A 66 -3.04 -1.99 -20.68
N GLU A 67 -1.80 -2.40 -20.50
CA GLU A 67 -1.18 -3.22 -21.53
C GLU A 67 -1.94 -4.54 -21.52
N ALA A 68 -2.43 -4.98 -22.67
CA ALA A 68 -3.46 -6.02 -22.83
C ALA A 68 -3.14 -7.37 -22.14
N ASN A 69 -1.91 -7.59 -21.69
CA ASN A 69 -1.44 -8.84 -21.10
C ASN A 69 -0.91 -8.71 -19.66
N VAL A 70 -1.09 -7.56 -18.98
CA VAL A 70 -0.57 -7.35 -17.63
C VAL A 70 -1.72 -7.33 -16.61
N LEU A 71 -1.94 -8.48 -15.96
CA LEU A 71 -2.85 -8.68 -14.81
C LEU A 71 -2.31 -7.99 -13.53
N LYS A 72 -1.88 -6.73 -13.59
CA LYS A 72 -1.53 -6.00 -12.37
C LYS A 72 -2.81 -5.70 -11.61
N PRO A 73 -2.97 -6.17 -10.36
CA PRO A 73 -4.17 -5.92 -9.57
C PRO A 73 -4.34 -4.41 -9.40
N LYS A 74 -5.57 -3.90 -9.59
CA LYS A 74 -5.83 -2.48 -9.38
C LYS A 74 -5.61 -2.13 -7.92
N ILE A 75 -4.99 -0.97 -7.71
CA ILE A 75 -4.69 -0.45 -6.38
C ILE A 75 -5.56 0.77 -6.11
N TYR A 76 -5.92 0.96 -4.85
CA TYR A 76 -6.56 2.18 -4.37
C TYR A 76 -5.52 3.07 -3.71
N LYS A 77 -5.56 4.36 -4.02
CA LYS A 77 -4.80 5.38 -3.32
C LYS A 77 -5.75 6.12 -2.38
N ILE A 78 -5.33 6.23 -1.13
CA ILE A 78 -6.03 6.94 -0.07
C ILE A 78 -5.12 8.08 0.38
N HIS A 79 -5.61 9.31 0.22
CA HIS A 79 -4.86 10.52 0.55
C HIS A 79 -5.31 11.04 1.92
N PHE A 80 -4.33 11.23 2.82
CA PHE A 80 -4.56 11.79 4.15
C PHE A 80 -4.00 13.22 4.24
N LYS A 81 -4.54 14.01 5.17
CA LYS A 81 -4.05 15.36 5.47
C LYS A 81 -2.61 15.36 6.00
N SER A 82 -2.22 14.32 6.74
CA SER A 82 -0.90 14.17 7.37
C SER A 82 -0.28 12.78 7.18
N SER A 83 1.05 12.70 7.27
CA SER A 83 1.77 11.43 7.29
C SER A 83 1.48 10.62 8.56
N GLN A 84 1.19 11.27 9.69
CA GLN A 84 0.81 10.59 10.93
C GLN A 84 -0.54 9.88 10.79
N SER A 85 -1.53 10.51 10.17
CA SER A 85 -2.84 9.91 9.88
C SER A 85 -2.70 8.70 8.96
N ARG A 86 -1.86 8.82 7.92
CA ARG A 86 -1.48 7.70 7.06
C ARG A 86 -0.81 6.55 7.83
N ASP A 87 0.13 6.85 8.73
CA ASP A 87 0.80 5.82 9.56
C ASP A 87 -0.17 5.15 10.54
N LYS A 88 -1.07 5.91 11.16
CA LYS A 88 -2.13 5.38 12.01
C LYS A 88 -3.01 4.41 11.22
N PHE A 89 -3.44 4.80 10.01
CA PHE A 89 -4.20 3.93 9.12
C PHE A 89 -3.47 2.62 8.82
N LEU A 90 -2.19 2.67 8.45
CA LEU A 90 -1.43 1.45 8.15
C LEU A 90 -1.34 0.48 9.34
N LYS A 91 -1.29 1.01 10.57
CA LYS A 91 -1.25 0.20 11.80
C LYS A 91 -2.61 -0.39 12.15
N THR A 92 -3.71 0.33 11.92
CA THR A 92 -5.05 -0.08 12.37
C THR A 92 -5.85 -0.82 11.30
N PHE A 93 -5.59 -0.59 10.02
CA PHE A 93 -6.33 -1.14 8.88
C PHE A 93 -6.55 -2.66 9.01
N ARG A 94 -5.48 -3.41 9.28
CA ARG A 94 -5.58 -4.89 9.36
C ARG A 94 -6.39 -5.36 10.56
N LYS A 95 -6.46 -4.58 11.65
CA LYS A 95 -7.32 -4.87 12.79
C LYS A 95 -8.79 -4.69 12.41
N VAL A 96 -9.12 -3.57 11.77
CA VAL A 96 -10.48 -3.25 11.31
C VAL A 96 -10.99 -4.25 10.28
N VAL A 97 -10.20 -4.54 9.24
CA VAL A 97 -10.59 -5.53 8.22
C VAL A 97 -10.86 -6.89 8.86
N LYS A 98 -10.05 -7.30 9.85
CA LYS A 98 -10.21 -8.59 10.51
C LYS A 98 -11.32 -8.63 11.56
N SER A 99 -11.73 -7.51 12.13
CA SER A 99 -12.80 -7.50 13.13
C SER A 99 -14.18 -7.78 12.53
N ASN A 100 -14.36 -7.57 11.22
CA ASN A 100 -15.60 -7.91 10.54
C ASN A 100 -15.36 -8.70 9.24
N PRO A 101 -15.15 -10.03 9.33
CA PRO A 101 -14.83 -10.86 8.17
C PRO A 101 -15.92 -10.97 7.12
N GLN A 102 -17.19 -10.78 7.50
CA GLN A 102 -18.34 -10.85 6.60
C GLN A 102 -18.49 -9.57 5.77
N LYS A 103 -18.08 -8.42 6.34
CA LYS A 103 -18.18 -7.11 5.69
C LYS A 103 -16.96 -6.79 4.83
N TYR A 104 -15.76 -7.12 5.30
CA TYR A 104 -14.52 -6.63 4.69
C TYR A 104 -13.70 -7.71 3.96
N PRO A 105 -13.00 -7.34 2.87
CA PRO A 105 -12.18 -8.26 2.10
C PRO A 105 -10.91 -8.67 2.87
N GLN A 106 -10.88 -9.91 3.37
CA GLN A 106 -9.82 -10.41 4.26
C GLN A 106 -8.43 -10.54 3.62
N GLN A 107 -8.37 -10.57 2.28
CA GLN A 107 -7.11 -10.67 1.53
C GLN A 107 -6.48 -9.30 1.25
N SER A 108 -7.20 -8.21 1.53
CA SER A 108 -6.73 -6.86 1.32
C SER A 108 -5.58 -6.53 2.27
N PHE A 109 -4.65 -5.73 1.78
CA PHE A 109 -3.57 -5.19 2.60
C PHE A 109 -3.24 -3.77 2.16
N CYS A 110 -2.66 -3.02 3.10
CA CYS A 110 -2.25 -1.64 2.89
C CYS A 110 -0.74 -1.49 3.00
N ARG A 111 -0.19 -0.50 2.29
CA ARG A 111 1.21 -0.05 2.40
C ARG A 111 1.34 1.44 2.10
N ARG A 112 2.54 1.99 2.26
CA ARG A 112 2.89 3.33 1.80
C ARG A 112 2.81 3.43 0.28
N ASP A 113 2.47 4.61 -0.25
CA ASP A 113 2.71 4.89 -1.67
C ASP A 113 4.21 5.06 -1.90
N MET A 114 4.81 4.11 -2.60
CA MET A 114 6.24 3.99 -2.79
C MET A 114 6.65 4.57 -4.15
N SER A 115 7.89 5.02 -4.24
CA SER A 115 8.57 5.31 -5.51
C SER A 115 8.85 4.03 -6.31
N PRO A 116 9.07 4.12 -7.63
CA PRO A 116 9.44 2.95 -8.43
C PRO A 116 10.70 2.21 -7.92
N PRO A 117 11.79 2.89 -7.49
CA PRO A 117 12.94 2.22 -6.87
C PRO A 117 12.58 1.46 -5.58
N GLU A 118 11.78 2.06 -4.70
CA GLU A 118 11.31 1.40 -3.48
C GLU A 118 10.44 0.17 -3.78
N LEU A 119 9.56 0.25 -4.78
CA LEU A 119 8.77 -0.90 -5.24
C LEU A 119 9.66 -2.03 -5.79
N LYS A 120 10.68 -1.69 -6.58
CA LYS A 120 11.64 -2.68 -7.10
C LYS A 120 12.33 -3.41 -5.96
N LEU A 121 12.78 -2.68 -4.93
CA LEU A 121 13.37 -3.24 -3.72
C LEU A 121 12.36 -4.08 -2.93
N LEU A 122 11.12 -3.61 -2.76
CA LEU A 122 10.07 -4.36 -2.08
C LEU A 122 9.84 -5.73 -2.75
N TYR A 123 9.78 -5.78 -4.08
CA TYR A 123 9.58 -7.02 -4.82
C TYR A 123 10.78 -7.96 -4.70
N SER A 124 12.02 -7.45 -4.74
CA SER A 124 13.20 -8.30 -4.56
C SER A 124 13.25 -8.91 -3.15
N LEU A 125 12.94 -8.12 -2.12
CA LEU A 125 12.89 -8.61 -0.73
C LEU A 125 11.76 -9.63 -0.53
N ARG A 126 10.59 -9.42 -1.13
CA ARG A 126 9.48 -10.38 -1.06
C ARG A 126 9.84 -11.71 -1.72
N LYS A 127 10.53 -11.66 -2.87
CA LYS A 127 11.06 -12.86 -3.53
C LYS A 127 12.07 -13.58 -2.63
N GLN A 128 13.02 -12.85 -2.06
CA GLN A 128 14.02 -13.42 -1.16
C GLN A 128 13.38 -14.07 0.08
N ALA A 129 12.43 -13.39 0.73
CA ALA A 129 11.71 -13.94 1.88
C ALA A 129 10.90 -15.20 1.51
N TYR A 130 10.29 -15.23 0.32
CA TYR A 130 9.61 -16.42 -0.17
C TYR A 130 10.56 -17.61 -0.35
N GLU A 131 11.72 -17.42 -0.98
CA GLU A 131 12.70 -18.49 -1.15
C GLU A 131 13.24 -19.00 0.19
N LEU A 132 13.54 -18.10 1.13
CA LEU A 132 13.96 -18.49 2.49
C LEU A 132 12.88 -19.31 3.20
N ASN A 133 11.61 -18.90 3.11
CA ASN A 133 10.49 -19.63 3.69
C ASN A 133 10.28 -21.01 3.05
N LYS A 134 10.41 -21.08 1.72
CA LYS A 134 10.30 -22.32 0.95
C LYS A 134 11.39 -23.32 1.34
N ASN A 135 12.63 -22.86 1.43
CA ASN A 135 13.78 -23.69 1.82
C ASN A 135 13.64 -24.27 3.24
N LEU A 136 13.03 -23.52 4.16
CA LEU A 136 12.77 -23.97 5.53
C LEU A 136 11.43 -24.72 5.70
N ASN A 137 10.60 -24.78 4.65
CA ASN A 137 9.20 -25.22 4.72
C ASN A 137 8.38 -24.54 5.84
N LEU A 138 8.74 -23.29 6.17
CA LEU A 138 8.16 -22.51 7.26
C LEU A 138 7.88 -21.09 6.79
N TYR A 139 6.71 -20.57 7.14
CA TYR A 139 6.40 -19.15 7.05
C TYR A 139 7.06 -18.41 8.23
N LYS A 140 8.32 -18.04 8.06
CA LYS A 140 9.20 -17.48 9.09
C LYS A 140 9.64 -16.04 8.79
N PHE A 141 9.94 -15.72 7.55
CA PHE A 141 10.41 -14.42 7.09
C PHE A 141 9.29 -13.61 6.43
N ILE A 142 9.16 -12.35 6.81
CA ILE A 142 8.21 -11.39 6.23
C ILE A 142 8.92 -10.11 5.82
N VAL A 143 8.33 -9.33 4.93
CA VAL A 143 8.85 -8.00 4.57
C VAL A 143 8.03 -6.92 5.27
N VAL A 144 8.68 -6.13 6.11
CA VAL A 144 8.11 -4.97 6.80
C VAL A 144 9.00 -3.78 6.53
N ASP A 145 8.40 -2.70 6.02
CA ASP A 145 9.09 -1.43 5.76
C ASP A 145 10.42 -1.57 4.98
N LEU A 146 10.40 -2.31 3.86
CA LEU A 146 11.57 -2.58 3.02
C LEU A 146 12.72 -3.31 3.73
N LYS A 147 12.40 -4.09 4.77
CA LYS A 147 13.36 -4.98 5.45
C LYS A 147 12.75 -6.37 5.60
N ILE A 148 13.58 -7.39 5.54
CA ILE A 148 13.17 -8.76 5.91
C ILE A 148 13.24 -8.85 7.44
N MET A 149 12.15 -9.32 8.04
CA MET A 149 12.04 -9.58 9.47
C MET A 149 11.71 -11.04 9.71
N GLU A 150 12.30 -11.60 10.76
CA GLU A 150 11.98 -12.92 11.27
C GLU A 150 10.82 -12.86 12.27
N LEU A 151 9.85 -13.75 12.10
CA LEU A 151 8.76 -13.92 13.05
C LEU A 151 9.22 -14.78 14.24
N SER A 152 8.89 -14.34 15.45
CA SER A 152 9.11 -15.12 16.68
C SER A 152 8.32 -16.42 16.72
N ASN A 153 7.13 -16.42 16.10
CA ASN A 153 6.23 -17.58 16.04
C ASN A 153 6.03 -18.00 14.57
N PRO A 154 7.00 -18.73 13.98
CA PRO A 154 6.87 -19.23 12.62
C PRO A 154 5.76 -20.27 12.52
N ARG A 155 5.15 -20.38 11.34
CA ARG A 155 4.07 -21.34 11.07
C ARG A 155 4.45 -22.25 9.91
N PRO A 156 3.89 -23.46 9.80
CA PRO A 156 4.07 -24.29 8.62
C PRO A 156 3.71 -23.50 7.35
N LEU A 157 4.54 -23.62 6.31
CA LEU A 157 4.22 -23.00 5.04
C LEU A 157 2.99 -23.71 4.46
N ARG A 158 1.90 -22.96 4.23
CA ARG A 158 0.70 -23.53 3.64
C ARG A 158 1.02 -23.97 2.21
N THR A 159 1.09 -25.27 1.98
CA THR A 159 1.00 -25.84 0.64
C THR A 159 -0.43 -25.66 0.14
N ARG A 160 -0.61 -25.19 -1.09
CA ARG A 160 -1.88 -25.42 -1.78
C ARG A 160 -2.01 -26.93 -1.90
N GLN A 161 -3.06 -27.52 -1.35
CA GLN A 161 -3.46 -28.87 -1.77
C GLN A 161 -3.64 -28.80 -3.29
N ALA A 162 -2.88 -29.62 -4.01
CA ALA A 162 -2.89 -29.70 -5.45
C ALA A 162 -4.25 -30.20 -5.95
#